data_AF-X0B3H7-F1
#
_entry.id   AF-X0B3H7-F1
#
_cell.length_a   1.000
_cell.length_b   1.000
_cell.length_c   1.000
_cell.angle_alpha   90.00
_cell.angle_beta   90.00
_cell.angle_gamma   90.00
#
_symmetry.space_group_name_H-M   'P 1'
#
loop_
_entity.id
_entity.type
_entity.pdbx_description
1 polymer ?
#
loop_
_entity_poly.entity_id
_entity_poly.type
_entity_poly.pdbx_seq_one_letter_code
_entity_poly.pdbx_strand_id
1 'polypeptide(L)'
;MWLNVVGCVRIESWVRINRVCLGNRTLNIGKIEGGVAGNVIPASAYATGSVRVAGRTPDEIKDLIRTAVEGSDPNLIVEIRYGIGPVPTDYDIDGFETVVLNYGTDIPSLKGNHKRYLYGPGSILEAHSAHEHLRISDLEQAVEGYKALIIHALEQPSEL
;
A
#
# COMPACT_ATOMS: atom_id res chain seq x y z
N MET A 1 15.41 23.50 34.64
CA MET A 1 15.72 22.05 34.59
C MET A 1 14.99 21.51 33.38
N TRP A 2 15.69 21.29 32.27
CA TRP A 2 15.10 20.86 31.01
C TRP A 2 15.49 19.39 30.78
N LEU A 3 14.51 18.50 30.84
CA LEU A 3 14.65 17.10 30.44
C LEU A 3 13.80 16.92 29.19
N ASN A 4 14.47 16.89 28.03
CA ASN A 4 13.87 16.40 26.79
C ASN A 4 13.96 14.88 26.80
N VAL A 5 12.84 14.20 27.07
CA VAL A 5 12.70 12.78 26.72
C VAL A 5 12.04 12.74 25.35
N VAL A 6 12.86 12.66 24.30
CA VAL A 6 12.38 12.23 22.99
C VAL A 6 12.49 10.71 22.98
N GLY A 7 11.38 10.04 23.29
CA GLY A 7 11.26 8.60 23.08
C GLY A 7 11.28 8.33 21.57
N CYS A 8 12.45 7.95 21.05
CA CYS A 8 12.60 7.53 19.65
C CYS A 8 12.20 6.04 19.55
N VAL A 9 11.00 5.76 19.06
CA VAL A 9 10.64 4.39 18.66
C VAL A 9 11.33 4.11 17.32
N ARG A 10 12.43 3.35 17.39
CA ARG A 10 13.27 3.03 16.23
C ARG A 10 12.78 1.73 15.57
N ILE A 11 11.93 1.86 14.55
CA ILE A 11 11.31 0.73 13.81
C ILE A 11 12.25 0.24 12.69
N GLU A 12 13.48 -0.15 13.00
CA GLU A 12 14.49 -0.49 11.97
C GLU A 12 14.49 -1.98 11.56
N SER A 13 14.03 -2.90 12.40
CA SER A 13 14.23 -4.35 12.17
C SER A 13 13.15 -5.05 11.34
N TRP A 14 12.01 -4.41 11.06
CA TRP A 14 10.85 -5.09 10.46
C TRP A 14 10.71 -4.94 8.94
N VAL A 15 11.48 -4.06 8.30
CA VAL A 15 11.29 -3.65 6.89
C VAL A 15 11.71 -4.71 5.86
N ARG A 16 12.54 -5.70 6.25
CA ARG A 16 13.20 -6.63 5.30
C ARG A 16 12.66 -8.06 5.34
N ILE A 17 11.42 -8.28 4.91
CA ILE A 17 10.99 -9.62 4.46
C ILE A 17 10.40 -9.43 3.08
N ASN A 18 11.20 -9.77 2.07
CA ASN A 18 10.83 -9.75 0.67
C ASN A 18 10.23 -11.10 0.28
N ARG A 19 9.06 -11.09 -0.36
CA ARG A 19 8.68 -12.18 -1.27
C ARG A 19 8.81 -11.63 -2.69
N VAL A 20 9.45 -12.41 -3.55
CA VAL A 20 9.77 -12.07 -4.95
C VAL A 20 8.55 -11.50 -5.70
N CYS A 21 7.34 -11.95 -5.37
CA CYS A 21 6.10 -11.57 -6.07
C CYS A 21 5.31 -10.41 -5.44
N LEU A 22 5.70 -9.84 -4.28
CA LEU A 22 4.88 -8.84 -3.54
C LEU A 22 5.63 -7.57 -3.13
N GLY A 23 6.92 -7.45 -3.44
CA GLY A 23 7.71 -6.23 -3.20
C GLY A 23 8.07 -5.98 -1.72
N ASN A 24 8.62 -4.79 -1.45
CA ASN A 24 9.05 -4.35 -0.12
C ASN A 24 7.87 -3.84 0.72
N ARG A 25 7.97 -4.01 2.05
CA ARG A 25 7.10 -3.34 3.01
C ARG A 25 7.58 -1.93 3.28
N THR A 26 6.66 -0.97 3.39
CA THR A 26 7.01 0.43 3.69
C THR A 26 6.15 0.97 4.83
N LEU A 27 6.75 1.75 5.72
CA LEU A 27 6.05 2.54 6.72
C LEU A 27 6.21 4.02 6.38
N ASN A 28 5.10 4.75 6.32
CA ASN A 28 5.10 6.19 6.17
C ASN A 28 4.38 6.81 7.38
N ILE A 29 5.05 7.69 8.12
CA ILE A 29 4.42 8.55 9.12
C ILE A 29 4.10 9.88 8.45
N GLY A 30 2.88 10.01 7.93
CA GLY A 30 2.47 11.16 7.15
C GLY A 30 2.09 12.38 7.98
N LYS A 31 1.86 12.20 9.28
CA LYS A 31 1.39 13.27 10.17
C LYS A 31 1.89 13.04 11.59
N ILE A 32 2.40 14.09 12.22
CA ILE A 32 2.76 14.12 13.64
C ILE A 32 2.24 15.45 14.19
N GLU A 33 1.50 15.41 15.29
CA GLU A 33 0.99 16.58 15.98
C GLU A 33 1.19 16.46 17.49
N GLY A 34 1.47 17.59 18.13
CA GLY A 34 1.64 17.71 19.57
C GLY A 34 2.16 19.10 19.94
N GLY A 35 1.97 19.48 21.20
CA GLY A 35 2.35 20.80 21.71
C GLY A 35 1.15 21.71 21.97
N VAL A 36 1.33 22.67 22.87
CA VAL A 36 0.33 23.69 23.23
C VAL A 36 0.96 25.07 23.18
N ALA A 37 2.08 25.26 23.88
CA ALA A 37 2.91 26.48 23.86
C ALA A 37 4.37 26.14 24.19
N GLY A 38 5.32 27.03 23.87
CA GLY A 38 6.76 26.77 24.02
C GLY A 38 7.25 26.51 25.46
N ASN A 39 6.43 26.85 26.47
CA ASN A 39 6.69 26.64 27.89
C ASN A 39 5.67 25.68 28.55
N VAL A 40 4.88 24.95 27.77
CA VAL A 40 3.85 24.02 28.26
C VAL A 40 4.18 22.61 27.79
N ILE A 41 4.29 21.67 28.74
CA ILE A 41 4.38 20.25 28.43
C ILE A 41 3.01 19.78 27.93
N PRO A 42 2.88 19.26 26.71
CA PRO A 42 1.58 18.84 26.17
C PRO A 42 1.05 17.61 26.91
N ALA A 43 -0.27 17.55 27.09
CA ALA A 43 -0.95 16.41 27.71
C ALA A 43 -1.00 15.17 26.78
N SER A 44 -0.93 15.37 25.46
CA SER A 44 -0.89 14.31 24.47
C SER A 44 -0.20 14.75 23.18
N ALA A 45 0.24 13.77 22.41
CA ALA A 45 0.73 13.90 21.05
C ALA A 45 0.28 12.68 20.26
N TYR A 46 0.14 12.81 18.94
CA TYR A 46 -0.27 11.70 18.09
C TYR A 46 0.47 11.72 16.75
N ALA A 47 0.65 10.53 16.19
CA ALA A 47 1.18 10.34 14.86
C ALA A 47 0.22 9.48 14.04
N THR A 48 0.05 9.81 12.77
CA THR A 48 -0.72 8.99 11.83
C THR A 48 0.21 8.51 10.73
N GLY A 49 0.17 7.20 10.49
CA GLY A 49 0.95 6.57 9.46
C GLY A 49 0.19 5.49 8.70
N SER A 50 0.80 5.06 7.61
CA SER A 50 0.30 3.99 6.76
C SER A 50 1.40 2.96 6.52
N VAL A 51 1.04 1.68 6.57
CA VAL A 51 1.93 0.57 6.23
C VAL A 51 1.47 -0.05 4.92
N ARG A 52 2.40 -0.25 3.98
CA ARG A 52 2.21 -1.12 2.82
C ARG A 52 2.70 -2.52 3.18
N VAL A 53 1.82 -3.49 3.04
CA VAL A 53 2.04 -4.87 3.47
C VAL A 53 2.38 -5.75 2.28
N ALA A 54 3.41 -6.59 2.44
CA ALA A 54 3.78 -7.65 1.51
C ALA A 54 4.01 -8.94 2.32
N GLY A 55 3.43 -10.06 1.86
CA GLY A 55 3.73 -11.41 2.35
C GLY A 55 3.16 -11.85 3.71
N ARG A 56 2.48 -10.97 4.46
CA ARG A 56 1.79 -11.28 5.73
C ARG A 56 0.33 -10.87 5.68
N THR A 57 -0.49 -11.47 6.53
CA THR A 57 -1.89 -11.04 6.65
C THR A 57 -1.98 -9.67 7.32
N PRO A 58 -3.06 -8.90 7.08
CA PRO A 58 -3.30 -7.65 7.79
C PRO A 58 -3.27 -7.83 9.31
N ASP A 59 -3.78 -8.94 9.83
CA ASP A 59 -3.86 -9.18 11.27
C ASP A 59 -2.49 -9.45 11.89
N GLU A 60 -1.64 -10.24 11.21
CA GLU A 60 -0.25 -10.44 11.65
C GLU A 60 0.53 -9.10 11.72
N ILE A 61 0.26 -8.18 10.79
CA ILE A 61 0.88 -6.86 10.80
C ILE A 61 0.32 -5.99 11.93
N LYS A 62 -1.00 -6.04 12.18
CA LYS A 62 -1.63 -5.31 13.28
C LYS A 62 -1.03 -5.70 14.62
N ASP A 63 -0.93 -7.00 14.87
CA ASP A 63 -0.42 -7.53 16.14
C ASP A 63 1.06 -7.18 16.34
N LEU A 64 1.83 -7.22 15.26
CA LEU A 64 3.24 -6.81 15.27
C LEU A 64 3.40 -5.33 15.59
N ILE A 65 2.59 -4.45 15.00
CA ILE A 65 2.65 -3.01 15.27
C ILE A 65 2.27 -2.74 16.73
N ARG A 66 1.17 -3.34 17.21
CA ARG A 66 0.75 -3.20 18.62
C ARG A 66 1.84 -3.65 19.57
N THR A 67 2.37 -4.85 19.36
CA THR A 67 3.45 -5.43 20.19
C THR A 67 4.67 -4.51 20.23
N ALA A 68 5.09 -3.97 19.08
CA ALA A 68 6.26 -3.12 19.00
C ALA A 68 6.06 -1.75 19.68
N VAL A 69 4.88 -1.15 19.56
CA VAL A 69 4.60 0.18 20.10
C VAL A 69 4.21 0.11 21.58
N GLU A 70 3.20 -0.67 21.92
CA GLU A 70 2.69 -0.79 23.30
C GLU A 70 3.69 -1.53 24.20
N GLY A 71 4.54 -2.39 23.63
CA GLY A 71 5.65 -3.00 24.34
C GLY A 71 6.82 -2.04 24.62
N SER A 72 6.86 -0.87 23.97
CA SER A 72 7.91 0.13 24.19
C SER A 72 7.60 1.11 25.32
N ASP A 73 6.34 1.50 25.48
CA ASP A 73 5.84 2.34 26.57
C ASP A 73 4.34 2.07 26.78
N PRO A 74 3.89 1.78 28.02
CA PRO A 74 2.49 1.49 28.31
C PRO A 74 1.53 2.67 28.09
N ASN A 75 2.04 3.90 27.95
CA ASN A 75 1.24 5.09 27.66
C ASN A 75 1.01 5.32 26.16
N LEU A 76 1.70 4.56 25.29
CA LEU A 76 1.46 4.60 23.85
C LEU A 76 0.32 3.67 23.49
N ILE A 77 -0.62 4.17 22.69
CA ILE A 77 -1.81 3.42 22.26
C ILE A 77 -1.83 3.41 20.73
N VAL A 78 -2.05 2.23 20.13
CA VAL A 78 -2.16 2.10 18.67
C VAL A 78 -3.60 1.84 18.24
N GLU A 79 -4.16 2.79 17.51
CA GLU A 79 -5.42 2.60 16.80
C GLU A 79 -5.20 2.23 15.33
N ILE A 80 -5.63 1.04 14.93
CA ILE A 80 -5.58 0.61 13.51
C ILE A 80 -6.98 0.64 12.94
N ARG A 81 -7.24 1.59 12.03
CA ARG A 81 -8.58 1.83 11.46
C ARG A 81 -8.95 0.90 10.33
N TYR A 82 -7.98 0.55 9.48
CA TYR A 82 -8.23 -0.18 8.24
C TYR A 82 -6.99 -0.94 7.80
N GLY A 83 -7.18 -2.07 7.13
CA GLY A 83 -6.09 -2.85 6.55
C GLY A 83 -6.61 -3.82 5.49
N ILE A 84 -6.04 -3.74 4.29
CA ILE A 84 -6.23 -4.72 3.21
C ILE A 84 -4.93 -5.50 3.07
N GLY A 85 -5.05 -6.80 2.79
CA GLY A 85 -3.90 -7.61 2.42
C GLY A 85 -3.40 -7.29 1.01
N PRO A 86 -2.29 -7.92 0.59
CA PRO A 86 -1.86 -7.89 -0.80
C PRO A 86 -2.99 -8.35 -1.73
N VAL A 87 -3.12 -7.69 -2.89
CA VAL A 87 -4.17 -7.98 -3.88
C VAL A 87 -3.55 -8.78 -5.02
N PRO A 88 -3.78 -10.11 -5.12
CA PRO A 88 -3.31 -10.87 -6.25
C PRO A 88 -4.13 -10.52 -7.50
N THR A 89 -3.42 -10.24 -8.60
CA THR A 89 -3.97 -10.06 -9.94
C THR A 89 -3.51 -11.18 -10.85
N ASP A 90 -4.30 -11.47 -11.87
CA ASP A 90 -3.97 -12.38 -12.95
C ASP A 90 -2.99 -11.70 -13.93
N TYR A 91 -2.11 -12.49 -14.56
CA TYR A 91 -1.01 -12.03 -15.42
C TYR A 91 -0.61 -13.08 -16.47
N ASP A 92 -1.54 -13.97 -16.82
CA ASP A 92 -1.39 -15.13 -17.70
C ASP A 92 -1.56 -14.81 -19.20
N ILE A 93 -1.42 -13.54 -19.58
CA ILE A 93 -1.56 -13.07 -20.96
C ILE A 93 -0.20 -12.59 -21.46
N ASP A 94 0.30 -13.25 -22.51
CA ASP A 94 1.56 -12.86 -23.16
C ASP A 94 1.47 -11.48 -23.82
N GLY A 95 2.63 -10.82 -23.95
CA GLY A 95 2.73 -9.51 -24.60
C GLY A 95 2.50 -8.30 -23.69
N PHE A 96 2.20 -8.52 -22.40
CA PHE A 96 2.11 -7.47 -21.39
C PHE A 96 3.33 -7.49 -20.47
N GLU A 97 3.86 -6.30 -20.14
CA GLU A 97 4.82 -6.15 -19.05
C GLU A 97 4.09 -6.31 -17.71
N THR A 98 4.71 -7.02 -16.77
CA THR A 98 4.17 -7.25 -15.43
C THR A 98 5.04 -6.58 -14.39
N VAL A 99 4.40 -5.97 -13.40
CA VAL A 99 5.09 -5.26 -12.33
C VAL A 99 4.33 -5.44 -11.02
N VAL A 100 5.07 -5.42 -9.91
CA VAL A 100 4.50 -5.41 -8.56
C VAL A 100 4.50 -3.99 -8.03
N LEU A 101 3.33 -3.51 -7.62
CA LEU A 101 3.13 -2.13 -7.17
C LEU A 101 2.68 -2.08 -5.71
N ASN A 102 3.10 -1.04 -4.99
CA ASN A 102 2.74 -0.77 -3.60
C ASN A 102 1.57 0.23 -3.47
N TYR A 103 0.70 0.29 -4.48
CA TYR A 103 -0.46 1.19 -4.55
C TYR A 103 -1.77 0.48 -4.15
N GLY A 104 -2.82 1.26 -3.94
CA GLY A 104 -4.17 0.74 -3.69
C GLY A 104 -4.94 0.53 -4.98
N THR A 105 -5.85 -0.45 -4.98
CA THR A 105 -6.81 -0.71 -6.06
C THR A 105 -8.15 -1.12 -5.44
N ASP A 106 -9.23 -0.91 -6.17
CA ASP A 106 -10.61 -1.28 -5.81
C ASP A 106 -10.96 -2.73 -6.17
N ILE A 107 -10.07 -3.47 -6.85
CA ILE A 107 -10.25 -4.90 -7.20
C ILE A 107 -10.82 -5.76 -6.06
N PRO A 108 -10.39 -5.64 -4.78
CA PRO A 108 -10.96 -6.44 -3.67
C PRO A 108 -12.46 -6.19 -3.42
N SER A 109 -12.98 -5.06 -3.86
CA SER A 109 -14.39 -4.70 -3.75
C SER A 109 -15.23 -5.36 -4.83
N LEU A 110 -14.66 -5.71 -5.99
CA LEU A 110 -15.35 -6.38 -7.09
C LEU A 110 -15.61 -7.86 -6.75
N LYS A 111 -16.87 -8.18 -6.39
CA LYS A 111 -17.27 -9.54 -5.99
C LYS A 111 -17.60 -10.40 -7.21
N GLY A 112 -17.42 -11.71 -7.06
CA GLY A 112 -17.73 -12.71 -8.09
C GLY A 112 -16.54 -13.62 -8.38
N ASN A 113 -16.75 -14.57 -9.30
CA ASN A 113 -15.69 -15.40 -9.86
C ASN A 113 -15.26 -14.79 -11.19
N HIS A 114 -14.14 -14.09 -11.19
CA HIS A 114 -13.59 -13.43 -12.37
C HIS A 114 -12.06 -13.39 -12.30
N LYS A 115 -11.44 -13.35 -13.48
CA LYS A 115 -10.04 -12.99 -13.64
C LYS A 115 -9.87 -11.49 -13.36
N ARG A 116 -8.79 -11.13 -12.69
CA ARG A 116 -8.49 -9.78 -12.20
C ARG A 116 -7.22 -9.25 -12.85
N TYR A 117 -7.36 -8.63 -14.01
CA TYR A 117 -6.27 -7.91 -14.66
C TYR A 117 -6.29 -6.44 -14.25
N LEU A 118 -5.15 -5.91 -13.77
CA LEU A 118 -4.97 -4.49 -13.50
C LEU A 118 -4.11 -3.87 -14.61
N TYR A 119 -4.74 -3.17 -15.53
CA TYR A 119 -4.10 -2.62 -16.72
C TYR A 119 -4.64 -1.22 -17.04
N GLY A 120 -3.76 -0.32 -17.47
CA GLY A 120 -4.10 1.03 -17.88
C GLY A 120 -2.94 1.75 -18.59
N PRO A 121 -3.22 2.87 -19.28
CA PRO A 121 -2.23 3.65 -20.03
C PRO A 121 -1.30 4.46 -19.11
N GLY A 122 -0.14 4.81 -19.66
CA GLY A 122 0.81 5.72 -19.04
C GLY A 122 1.60 5.08 -17.89
N SER A 123 2.25 5.93 -17.10
CA SER A 123 3.06 5.50 -15.96
C SER A 123 2.41 5.93 -14.65
N ILE A 124 2.24 4.98 -13.74
CA ILE A 124 1.76 5.25 -12.38
C ILE A 124 2.68 6.20 -11.60
N LEU A 125 3.93 6.37 -12.04
CA LEU A 125 4.89 7.29 -11.42
C LEU A 125 4.55 8.77 -11.67
N GLU A 126 3.79 9.06 -12.73
CA GLU A 126 3.34 10.42 -13.06
C GLU A 126 2.04 10.79 -12.34
N ALA A 127 1.28 9.79 -11.88
CA ALA A 127 -0.01 9.99 -11.21
C ALA A 127 0.16 10.75 -9.88
N HIS A 128 -0.76 11.67 -9.59
CA HIS A 128 -0.73 12.53 -8.40
C HIS A 128 0.52 13.43 -8.30
N SER A 129 1.21 13.66 -9.42
CA SER A 129 2.31 14.61 -9.49
C SER A 129 1.82 15.98 -9.99
N ALA A 130 2.63 17.02 -9.80
CA ALA A 130 2.36 18.34 -10.39
C ALA A 130 2.42 18.33 -11.94
N HIS A 131 2.95 17.26 -12.53
CA HIS A 131 3.11 17.08 -13.96
C HIS A 131 2.36 15.83 -14.44
N GLU A 132 1.20 15.52 -13.85
CA GLU A 132 0.40 14.36 -14.26
C GLU A 132 0.05 14.42 -15.75
N HIS A 133 0.55 13.43 -16.51
CA HIS A 133 0.37 13.33 -17.95
C HIS A 133 0.51 11.89 -18.43
N LEU A 134 0.08 11.67 -19.66
CA LEU A 134 0.38 10.48 -20.46
C LEU A 134 0.49 10.88 -21.93
N ARG A 135 1.06 10.03 -22.78
CA ARG A 135 1.16 10.30 -24.21
C ARG A 135 -0.12 9.86 -24.92
N ILE A 136 -0.43 10.53 -26.03
CA ILE A 136 -1.55 10.09 -26.91
C ILE A 136 -1.33 8.64 -27.36
N SER A 137 -0.08 8.27 -27.66
CA SER A 137 0.30 6.89 -28.01
C SER A 137 -0.04 5.88 -26.92
N ASP A 138 0.00 6.27 -25.64
CA ASP A 138 -0.32 5.37 -24.53
C ASP A 138 -1.83 5.06 -24.52
N LEU A 139 -2.67 6.02 -24.90
CA LEU A 139 -4.12 5.80 -25.07
C LEU A 139 -4.41 4.88 -26.25
N GLU A 140 -3.74 5.09 -27.38
CA GLU A 140 -3.87 4.24 -28.56
C GLU A 140 -3.44 2.80 -28.25
N GLN A 141 -2.31 2.62 -27.55
CA GLN A 141 -1.84 1.32 -27.10
C GLN A 141 -2.79 0.69 -26.07
N ALA A 142 -3.39 1.48 -25.18
CA ALA A 142 -4.39 0.95 -24.24
C ALA A 142 -5.61 0.37 -24.95
N VAL A 143 -6.06 0.96 -26.07
CA VAL A 143 -7.15 0.39 -26.88
C VAL A 143 -6.77 -1.00 -27.39
N GLU A 144 -5.58 -1.17 -27.95
CA GLU A 144 -5.12 -2.47 -28.43
C GLU A 144 -4.91 -3.48 -27.29
N GLY A 145 -4.39 -3.02 -26.14
CA GLY A 145 -4.27 -3.84 -24.93
C GLY A 145 -5.62 -4.33 -24.42
N TYR A 146 -6.61 -3.46 -24.30
CA TYR A 146 -7.96 -3.86 -23.90
C TYR A 146 -8.61 -4.82 -24.89
N LYS A 147 -8.41 -4.64 -26.21
CA LYS A 147 -8.87 -5.62 -27.21
C LYS A 147 -8.25 -7.00 -26.96
N ALA A 148 -6.94 -7.07 -26.73
CA ALA A 148 -6.26 -8.33 -26.45
C ALA A 148 -6.78 -9.00 -25.16
N LEU A 149 -6.99 -8.22 -24.08
CA LEU A 149 -7.58 -8.73 -22.84
C LEU A 149 -8.99 -9.29 -23.05
N ILE A 150 -9.83 -8.60 -23.82
CA ILE A 150 -11.20 -9.03 -24.12
C ILE A 150 -11.19 -10.29 -24.98
N ILE A 151 -10.39 -10.34 -26.04
CA ILE A 151 -10.28 -11.52 -26.92
C ILE A 151 -9.81 -12.72 -26.10
N HIS A 152 -8.76 -12.57 -25.29
CA HIS A 152 -8.29 -13.63 -24.40
C HIS A 152 -9.41 -14.11 -23.47
N ALA A 153 -10.16 -13.20 -22.85
CA ALA A 153 -11.26 -13.57 -21.97
C ALA A 153 -12.41 -14.31 -22.68
N LEU A 154 -12.62 -14.07 -23.99
CA LEU A 154 -13.64 -14.76 -24.80
C LEU A 154 -13.19 -16.14 -25.29
N GLU A 155 -11.89 -16.33 -25.49
CA GLU A 155 -11.32 -17.61 -25.96
C GLU A 155 -11.18 -18.64 -24.82
N GLN A 156 -11.11 -18.19 -23.57
CA GLN A 156 -11.10 -19.08 -22.42
C GLN A 156 -12.49 -19.71 -22.23
N PRO A 157 -12.60 -21.05 -22.14
CA PRO A 157 -13.84 -21.70 -21.74
C PRO A 157 -14.30 -21.14 -20.40
N SER A 158 -15.59 -20.81 -20.27
CA SER A 158 -16.14 -20.47 -18.97
C SER A 158 -16.04 -21.71 -18.06
N GLU A 159 -15.14 -21.68 -17.08
CA GLU A 159 -15.24 -22.56 -15.91
C GLU A 159 -16.44 -22.08 -15.07
N LEU A 160 -17.65 -22.40 -15.55
CA LEU A 160 -18.92 -22.30 -14.83
C LEU A 160 -19.34 -23.69 -14.35
#